data_AF-A0A2K3NIA6-F1
#
_entry.id   AF-A0A2K3NIA6-F1
#
_cell.length_a   1.000
_cell.length_b   1.000
_cell.length_c   1.000
_cell.angle_alpha   90.00
_cell.angle_beta   90.00
_cell.angle_gamma   90.00
#
_symmetry.space_group_name_H-M   'P 1'
#
loop_
_entity.id
_entity.type
_entity.pdbx_description
1 polymer ?
#
loop_
_entity_poly.entity_id
_entity_poly.type
_entity_poly.pdbx_seq_one_letter_code
_entity_poly.pdbx_strand_id
1 'polypeptide(L)'
;MATLGDENDSHCITMSLLITLPTESNVAPLLPIGNKDKLEDGDEEEINIGGEGQNRVFNSIDFEDYAWRVYHERLLFKDPLD
;
A
#
# COMPACT_ATOMS: atom_id res chain seq x y z
N MET A 1 30.60 0.39 -0.74
CA MET A 1 31.68 1.38 -0.80
C MET A 1 31.74 2.07 0.54
N ALA A 2 32.83 1.91 1.29
CA ALA A 2 33.08 2.62 2.53
C ALA A 2 33.94 3.84 2.19
N THR A 3 33.44 5.05 2.44
CA THR A 3 34.20 6.28 2.23
C THR A 3 35.08 6.54 3.45
N LEU A 4 36.38 6.66 3.15
CA LEU A 4 37.47 6.99 4.03
C LEU A 4 37.55 8.53 4.22
N GLY A 5 37.50 8.98 5.47
CA GLY A 5 38.10 10.22 5.96
C GLY A 5 37.32 11.54 5.75
N ASP A 6 36.78 12.10 6.83
CA ASP A 6 37.18 13.43 7.31
C ASP A 6 36.77 13.58 8.79
N GLU A 7 37.66 14.18 9.56
CA GLU A 7 37.69 14.33 11.01
C GLU A 7 36.88 15.55 11.48
N ASN A 8 35.65 15.65 10.99
CA ASN A 8 34.60 16.50 11.54
C ASN A 8 33.39 15.62 11.80
N ASP A 9 33.22 15.17 13.04
CA ASP A 9 32.03 14.47 13.52
C ASP A 9 30.81 15.42 13.47
N SER A 10 30.36 15.78 12.27
CA SER A 10 29.06 16.41 12.08
C SER A 10 28.02 15.33 12.32
N HIS A 11 27.66 15.14 13.58
CA HIS A 11 26.57 14.27 14.00
C HIS A 11 25.32 14.61 13.17
N CYS A 12 24.99 13.73 12.21
CA CYS A 12 23.84 13.87 11.36
C CYS A 12 22.60 13.43 12.15
N ILE A 13 21.68 14.36 12.40
CA ILE A 13 20.35 14.05 12.92
C ILE A 13 19.39 14.10 11.75
N THR A 14 18.74 12.97 11.48
CA THR A 14 17.64 12.89 10.49
C THR A 14 16.32 12.72 11.24
N MET A 15 15.30 13.44 10.80
CA MET A 15 13.93 13.31 11.29
C MET A 15 13.03 12.88 10.14
N SER A 16 12.14 11.92 10.40
CA SER A 16 11.17 11.43 9.43
C SER A 16 9.85 11.18 10.14
N LEU A 17 8.74 11.49 9.46
CA LEU A 17 7.39 11.24 9.96
C LEU A 17 6.65 10.39 8.93
N LEU A 18 6.22 9.20 9.35
CA LEU A 18 5.35 8.33 8.56
C LEU A 18 3.90 8.53 9.03
N ILE A 19 3.02 8.88 8.11
CA ILE A 19 1.57 8.94 8.34
C ILE A 19 0.96 7.68 7.74
N THR A 20 0.14 6.98 8.51
CA THR A 20 -0.44 5.69 8.14
C THR A 20 -1.93 5.62 8.48
N LEU A 21 -2.61 4.63 7.90
CA LEU A 21 -4.01 4.30 8.22
C LEU A 21 -4.12 3.60 9.58
N PRO A 22 -5.30 3.64 10.24
CA PRO A 22 -5.62 2.75 11.36
C PRO A 22 -5.43 1.27 10.99
N THR A 23 -5.04 0.42 11.95
CA THR A 23 -4.78 -1.02 11.72
C THR A 23 -5.97 -1.75 11.12
N GLU A 24 -7.18 -1.46 11.63
CA GLU A 24 -8.44 -2.08 11.18
C GLU A 24 -8.94 -1.59 9.81
N SER A 25 -8.10 -0.93 9.01
CA SER A 25 -8.51 -0.35 7.73
C SER A 25 -8.47 -1.39 6.62
N ASN A 26 -9.53 -1.46 5.83
CA ASN A 26 -9.51 -2.16 4.54
C ASN A 26 -9.00 -1.21 3.44
N VAL A 27 -7.96 -1.62 2.71
CA VAL A 27 -7.32 -0.83 1.66
C VAL A 27 -7.69 -1.40 0.30
N ALA A 28 -8.41 -0.61 -0.49
CA ALA A 28 -8.83 -0.96 -1.84
C ALA A 28 -8.30 0.04 -2.88
N PRO A 29 -8.09 -0.38 -4.13
CA PRO A 29 -7.74 0.54 -5.22
C PRO A 29 -8.82 1.61 -5.40
N LEU A 30 -8.38 2.86 -5.59
CA LEU A 30 -9.29 3.95 -5.90
C LEU A 30 -9.94 3.71 -7.27
N LEU A 31 -11.27 3.66 -7.31
CA LEU A 31 -12.00 3.57 -8.57
C LEU A 31 -11.94 4.91 -9.32
N PRO A 32 -11.70 4.91 -10.65
CA PRO A 32 -11.73 6.13 -11.44
C PRO A 32 -13.06 6.87 -11.25
N ILE A 33 -12.98 8.18 -11.00
CA ILE A 33 -14.15 9.06 -10.89
C ILE A 33 -14.70 9.26 -12.32
N GLY A 34 -15.47 8.28 -12.80
CA GLY A 34 -16.05 8.28 -14.14
C GLY A 34 -17.42 7.63 -14.25
N ASN A 35 -17.79 6.71 -13.36
CA ASN A 35 -19.02 5.93 -13.48
C ASN A 35 -19.84 5.93 -12.17
N LYS A 36 -20.14 7.11 -11.61
CA LYS A 36 -20.97 7.23 -10.39
C LYS A 36 -22.48 7.10 -10.61
N ASP A 37 -22.94 6.93 -11.84
CA ASP A 37 -24.38 7.00 -12.16
C ASP A 37 -25.10 5.64 -12.23
N LYS A 38 -24.45 4.53 -11.91
CA LYS A 38 -25.12 3.23 -11.83
C LYS A 38 -24.49 2.37 -10.74
N LEU A 39 -25.19 2.21 -9.63
CA LEU A 39 -25.29 0.99 -8.81
C LEU A 39 -26.06 1.38 -7.53
N GLU A 40 -27.38 1.46 -7.66
CA GLU A 40 -28.27 1.22 -6.53
C GLU A 40 -28.34 -0.29 -6.28
N ASP A 41 -28.20 -0.63 -5.01
CA ASP A 41 -28.74 -1.81 -4.32
C ASP A 41 -28.08 -3.18 -4.54
N GLY A 42 -27.83 -3.85 -3.41
CA GLY A 42 -27.73 -5.31 -3.33
C GLY A 42 -26.35 -5.95 -3.55
N ASP A 43 -25.87 -6.55 -2.47
CA ASP A 43 -24.94 -7.68 -2.40
C ASP A 43 -23.43 -7.40 -2.45
N GLU A 44 -22.78 -7.88 -1.39
CA GLU A 44 -21.33 -7.96 -1.13
C GLU A 44 -20.63 -8.95 -2.06
N GLU A 45 -21.03 -9.00 -3.33
CA GLU A 45 -20.29 -9.72 -4.36
C GLU A 45 -19.19 -8.80 -4.87
N GLU A 46 -17.96 -9.31 -4.81
CA GLU A 46 -16.74 -8.77 -5.40
C GLU A 46 -17.08 -8.01 -6.69
N ILE A 47 -17.23 -6.68 -6.59
CA ILE A 47 -17.69 -5.89 -7.73
C ILE A 47 -16.54 -5.89 -8.73
N ASN A 48 -16.57 -6.85 -9.65
CA ASN A 48 -15.69 -6.94 -10.79
C ASN A 48 -16.17 -5.86 -11.75
N ILE A 49 -15.82 -4.60 -11.46
CA ILE A 49 -15.99 -3.46 -12.37
C ILE A 49 -14.94 -3.59 -13.47
N GLY A 50 -15.00 -4.70 -14.20
CA GLY A 50 -14.34 -4.91 -15.46
C GLY A 50 -15.26 -4.39 -16.55
N GLY A 51 -15.25 -3.07 -16.75
CA GLY A 51 -15.43 -2.59 -18.12
C GLY A 51 -14.33 -3.25 -18.95
N GLU A 52 -14.69 -3.87 -20.08
CA GLU A 52 -13.76 -4.54 -21.00
C GLU A 52 -12.51 -3.67 -21.21
N GLY A 53 -11.44 -3.92 -20.44
CA GLY A 53 -10.21 -3.12 -20.48
C GLY A 53 -9.57 -2.74 -19.14
N GLN A 54 -10.22 -2.86 -17.98
CA GLN A 54 -9.57 -2.58 -16.68
C GLN A 54 -9.56 -3.81 -15.78
N ASN A 55 -8.60 -4.71 -16.01
CA ASN A 55 -8.23 -5.72 -15.02
C ASN A 55 -7.76 -4.99 -13.75
N ARG A 56 -8.42 -5.19 -12.61
CA ARG A 56 -7.90 -4.70 -11.33
C ARG A 56 -6.53 -5.34 -11.10
N VAL A 57 -5.51 -4.50 -11.05
CA VAL A 57 -4.11 -4.94 -10.87
C VAL A 57 -3.84 -5.28 -9.40
N PHE A 58 -4.63 -4.72 -8.48
CA PHE A 58 -4.50 -4.91 -7.04
C PHE A 58 -5.82 -5.35 -6.42
N ASN A 59 -5.73 -6.26 -5.45
CA ASN A 59 -6.86 -6.70 -4.64
C ASN A 59 -7.10 -5.74 -3.48
N SER A 60 -8.29 -5.85 -2.85
CA SER A 60 -8.48 -5.22 -1.55
C SER A 60 -7.75 -6.02 -0.47
N ILE A 61 -7.18 -5.34 0.52
CA ILE A 61 -6.38 -5.96 1.58
C ILE A 61 -6.77 -5.45 2.96
N ASP A 62 -6.56 -6.28 3.98
CA ASP A 62 -6.51 -5.84 5.37
C ASP A 62 -5.15 -5.16 5.64
N PHE A 63 -5.19 -3.95 6.18
CA PHE A 63 -3.99 -3.19 6.50
C PHE A 63 -3.16 -3.81 7.64
N GLU A 64 -3.80 -4.43 8.64
CA GLU A 64 -3.10 -5.09 9.75
C GLU A 64 -2.28 -6.27 9.22
N ASP A 65 -2.89 -7.14 8.41
CA ASP A 65 -2.24 -8.31 7.81
C ASP A 65 -1.07 -7.90 6.90
N TYR A 66 -1.22 -6.81 6.16
CA TYR A 66 -0.16 -6.28 5.32
C TYR A 66 1.01 -5.76 6.17
N ALA A 67 0.74 -4.93 7.18
CA ALA A 67 1.77 -4.40 8.07
C ALA A 67 2.50 -5.51 8.82
N TRP A 68 1.78 -6.54 9.25
CA TRP A 68 2.36 -7.72 9.90
C TRP A 68 3.35 -8.44 8.98
N ARG A 69 2.96 -8.71 7.73
CA ARG A 69 3.83 -9.35 6.71
C ARG A 69 5.05 -8.50 6.39
N VAL A 70 4.88 -7.21 6.12
CA VAL A 70 5.99 -6.27 5.85
C VAL A 70 7.04 -6.30 6.97
N TYR A 71 6.58 -6.24 8.23
CA TYR A 71 7.47 -6.20 9.37
C TYR A 71 8.20 -7.54 9.61
N HIS A 72 7.51 -8.67 9.43
CA HIS A 72 8.06 -9.99 9.78
C HIS A 72 8.83 -10.66 8.64
N GLU A 73 8.39 -10.49 7.40
CA GLU A 73 8.96 -11.21 6.27
C GLU A 73 10.21 -10.51 5.73
N ARG A 74 10.38 -9.20 5.98
CA ARG A 74 11.57 -8.37 5.65
C ARG A 74 12.23 -8.74 4.31
N LEU A 75 11.41 -9.10 3.31
CA LEU A 75 11.89 -9.53 2.02
C LEU A 75 12.39 -8.29 1.28
N LEU A 76 13.70 -8.08 1.30
CA LEU A 76 14.36 -6.95 0.62
C LEU A 76 14.08 -6.88 -0.90
N PHE A 77 13.44 -7.90 -1.49
CA PHE A 77 13.32 -8.10 -2.93
C PHE A 77 11.95 -8.58 -3.42
N LYS A 78 10.91 -8.63 -2.56
CA LYS A 78 9.56 -9.05 -2.98
C LYS A 78 8.49 -8.16 -2.37
N ASP A 79 7.48 -7.83 -3.17
CA ASP A 79 6.28 -7.14 -2.70
C ASP A 79 5.46 -8.12 -1.84
N PRO A 80 5.08 -7.78 -0.59
CA PRO A 80 4.17 -8.59 0.22
C PRO A 80 2.77 -8.79 -0.40
N LEU A 81 2.46 -8.06 -1.47
CA LEU A 81 1.21 -8.12 -2.22
C LEU A 81 1.30 -8.91 -3.55
N ASP A 82 2.50 -9.36 -3.95
CA ASP A 82 2.73 -10.29 -5.09
C ASP A 82 2.46 -11.75 -4.70
#